data_AF-A0A562J2Z2-F1
#
_entry.id   AF-A0A562J2Z2-F1
#
_cell.length_a   1.000
_cell.length_b   1.000
_cell.length_c   1.000
_cell.angle_alpha   90.00
_cell.angle_beta   90.00
_cell.angle_gamma   90.00
#
_symmetry.space_group_name_H-M   'P 1'
#
loop_
_entity.id
_entity.type
_entity.pdbx_description
1 polymer ?
#
loop_
_entity_poly.entity_id
_entity_poly.type
_entity_poly.pdbx_seq_one_letter_code
_entity_poly.pdbx_strand_id
1 'polypeptide(L)'
;MSFSLSRLCAALSLSLVACSALAEEVQIAVAANFTAPIKEIAAAFEKDTGHKVVASFGPTGGFYTQIKNGAPFEVFLSADDTTPGKLVTEGDAVKESRFTYAIGKLVLWSPTANYVDAKGEVLKKNQFKHLSVANPKTAPYGAAAVEVLEKLKLTEALKPKLVEGSNITQAYQFVATGNAELGFIALSQVYKDGKLTGGSAWMVPADLYEPIKQDAVILDKGKNNPAAKALVEYLKGDKAAAVIKAYGYDK
;
A
#
# COMPACT_ATOMS: atom_id res chain seq x y z
N MET A 1 -64.06 -48.82 -20.88
CA MET A 1 -63.80 -47.36 -20.88
C MET A 1 -62.50 -47.17 -20.08
N SER A 2 -61.30 -47.24 -20.67
CA SER A 2 -60.62 -46.41 -21.68
C SER A 2 -59.89 -45.19 -21.09
N PHE A 3 -58.62 -45.05 -21.47
CA PHE A 3 -57.66 -43.92 -21.35
C PHE A 3 -56.98 -43.73 -19.97
N SER A 4 -55.66 -43.51 -19.83
CA SER A 4 -54.53 -43.43 -20.77
C SER A 4 -53.22 -43.44 -19.96
N LEU A 5 -52.30 -44.35 -20.26
CA LEU A 5 -50.86 -44.10 -20.12
C LEU A 5 -50.50 -42.91 -21.03
N SER A 6 -49.43 -42.17 -20.72
CA SER A 6 -48.77 -41.15 -21.58
C SER A 6 -49.23 -39.69 -21.44
N ARG A 7 -48.74 -39.00 -20.40
CA ARG A 7 -48.25 -37.61 -20.53
C ARG A 7 -47.00 -37.49 -19.64
N LEU A 8 -45.83 -37.60 -20.27
CA LEU A 8 -44.93 -36.47 -20.51
C LEU A 8 -44.27 -36.04 -19.19
N CYS A 9 -43.14 -36.64 -18.81
CA CYS A 9 -41.81 -36.16 -19.24
C CYS A 9 -41.75 -34.63 -19.33
N ALA A 10 -40.84 -34.04 -18.54
CA ALA A 10 -40.48 -32.62 -18.54
C ALA A 10 -41.35 -31.68 -17.70
N ALA A 11 -41.39 -31.91 -16.38
CA ALA A 11 -41.46 -30.80 -15.43
C ALA A 11 -40.13 -30.75 -14.66
N LEU A 12 -39.11 -30.39 -15.44
CA LEU A 12 -37.98 -29.56 -15.05
C LEU A 12 -37.53 -29.72 -13.59
N SER A 13 -36.70 -30.73 -13.36
CA SER A 13 -35.69 -30.73 -12.30
C SER A 13 -34.81 -29.48 -12.50
N LEU A 14 -35.31 -28.32 -12.08
CA LEU A 14 -34.53 -27.11 -11.93
C LEU A 14 -33.68 -27.33 -10.68
N SER A 15 -32.71 -28.23 -10.81
CA SER A 15 -31.55 -28.27 -9.93
C SER A 15 -30.90 -26.92 -10.10
N LEU A 16 -31.28 -25.97 -9.23
CA LEU A 16 -30.42 -24.86 -8.89
C LEU A 16 -29.11 -25.50 -8.43
N VAL A 17 -28.18 -25.66 -9.37
CA VAL A 17 -26.77 -25.56 -9.06
C VAL A 17 -26.61 -24.12 -8.63
N ALA A 18 -26.97 -23.85 -7.38
CA ALA A 18 -26.39 -22.75 -6.65
C ALA A 18 -24.91 -23.08 -6.67
N CYS A 19 -24.21 -22.52 -7.66
CA CYS A 19 -22.78 -22.33 -7.58
C CYS A 19 -22.64 -21.43 -6.37
N SER A 20 -22.52 -22.03 -5.18
CA SER A 20 -22.07 -21.34 -3.99
C SER A 20 -20.73 -20.79 -4.40
N ALA A 21 -20.69 -19.51 -4.77
CA ALA A 21 -19.44 -18.80 -4.97
C ALA A 21 -18.69 -19.01 -3.66
N LEU A 22 -17.69 -19.88 -3.67
CA LEU A 22 -16.91 -20.22 -2.48
C LEU A 22 -16.17 -18.95 -2.12
N ALA A 23 -16.70 -18.24 -1.12
CA ALA A 23 -16.08 -17.09 -0.52
C ALA A 23 -14.79 -17.55 0.16
N GLU A 24 -13.68 -17.48 -0.57
CA GLU A 24 -12.35 -17.76 -0.05
C GLU A 24 -11.75 -16.52 0.63
N GLU A 25 -10.82 -16.77 1.55
CA GLU A 25 -9.99 -15.73 2.18
C GLU A 25 -8.67 -15.60 1.43
N VAL A 26 -8.10 -14.39 1.41
CA VAL A 26 -6.75 -14.13 0.92
C VAL A 26 -5.92 -13.42 1.98
N GLN A 27 -4.76 -13.99 2.30
CA GLN A 27 -3.79 -13.44 3.25
C GLN A 27 -2.84 -12.48 2.52
N ILE A 28 -2.84 -11.19 2.88
CA ILE A 28 -2.03 -10.19 2.18
C ILE A 28 -1.02 -9.49 3.10
N ALA A 29 0.18 -9.28 2.58
CA ALA A 29 1.18 -8.39 3.15
C ALA A 29 1.14 -7.04 2.43
N VAL A 30 0.98 -5.95 3.18
CA VAL A 30 0.81 -4.61 2.61
C VAL A 30 1.78 -3.63 3.24
N ALA A 31 2.60 -2.99 2.41
CA ALA A 31 3.49 -1.96 2.86
C ALA A 31 2.71 -0.84 3.57
N ALA A 32 3.21 -0.41 4.73
CA ALA A 32 2.44 0.40 5.68
C ALA A 32 1.92 1.73 5.12
N ASN A 33 2.53 2.27 4.06
CA ASN A 33 2.05 3.48 3.37
C ASN A 33 0.63 3.30 2.77
N PHE A 34 0.28 2.08 2.36
CA PHE A 34 -0.94 1.78 1.62
C PHE A 34 -2.08 1.27 2.51
N THR A 35 -1.93 1.41 3.84
CA THR A 35 -2.87 0.87 4.85
C THR A 35 -4.31 1.41 4.70
N ALA A 36 -4.48 2.73 4.59
CA ALA A 36 -5.82 3.32 4.46
C ALA A 36 -6.46 3.01 3.09
N PRO A 37 -5.76 3.18 1.95
CA PRO A 37 -6.28 2.78 0.65
C PRO A 37 -6.73 1.31 0.59
N ILE A 38 -5.89 0.37 1.04
CA ILE A 38 -6.24 -1.06 0.90
C ILE A 38 -7.43 -1.44 1.79
N LYS A 39 -7.66 -0.78 2.93
CA LYS A 39 -8.84 -1.04 3.75
C LYS A 39 -10.13 -0.65 3.02
N GLU A 40 -10.12 0.48 2.31
CA GLU A 40 -11.26 0.95 1.51
C GLU A 40 -11.46 0.07 0.27
N ILE A 41 -10.38 -0.33 -0.41
CA ILE A 41 -10.40 -1.26 -1.53
C ILE A 41 -10.90 -2.64 -1.09
N ALA A 42 -10.40 -3.17 0.02
CA ALA A 42 -10.80 -4.46 0.57
C ALA A 42 -12.30 -4.46 0.88
N ALA A 43 -12.82 -3.44 1.57
CA ALA A 43 -14.26 -3.36 1.85
C ALA A 43 -15.12 -3.41 0.58
N ALA A 44 -14.70 -2.72 -0.49
CA ALA A 44 -15.39 -2.76 -1.78
C ALA A 44 -15.25 -4.13 -2.48
N PHE A 45 -14.05 -4.70 -2.48
CA PHE A 45 -13.75 -6.03 -3.03
C PHE A 45 -14.55 -7.13 -2.34
N GLU A 46 -14.61 -7.13 -1.01
CA GLU A 46 -15.35 -8.14 -0.24
C GLU A 46 -16.85 -8.04 -0.52
N LYS A 47 -17.37 -6.82 -0.66
CA LYS A 47 -18.78 -6.58 -1.03
C LYS A 47 -19.09 -7.07 -2.45
N ASP A 48 -18.19 -6.81 -3.40
CA ASP A 48 -18.40 -7.11 -4.81
C ASP A 48 -18.23 -8.60 -5.14
N THR A 49 -17.39 -9.32 -4.40
CA THR A 49 -16.98 -10.69 -4.74
C THR A 49 -17.39 -11.75 -3.71
N GLY A 50 -17.66 -11.35 -2.46
CA GLY A 50 -17.86 -12.27 -1.34
C GLY A 50 -16.57 -12.82 -0.72
N HIS A 51 -15.41 -12.70 -1.39
CA HIS A 51 -14.12 -13.06 -0.82
C HIS A 51 -13.75 -12.20 0.39
N LYS A 52 -12.79 -12.66 1.20
CA LYS A 52 -12.30 -11.95 2.39
C LYS A 52 -10.83 -11.60 2.30
N VAL A 53 -10.46 -10.41 2.76
CA VAL A 53 -9.07 -9.95 2.78
C VAL A 53 -8.57 -9.91 4.22
N VAL A 54 -7.54 -10.69 4.50
CA VAL A 54 -6.83 -10.67 5.79
C VAL A 54 -5.50 -9.98 5.59
N ALA A 55 -5.42 -8.71 6.03
CA ALA A 55 -4.27 -7.85 5.75
C ALA A 55 -3.32 -7.70 6.95
N SER A 56 -2.02 -7.86 6.70
CA SER A 56 -0.94 -7.48 7.61
C SER A 56 -0.19 -6.25 7.08
N PHE A 57 0.19 -5.35 8.00
CA PHE A 57 0.83 -4.07 7.66
C PHE A 57 2.24 -3.95 8.25
N GLY A 58 3.19 -3.43 7.49
CA GLY A 58 4.60 -3.40 7.90
C GLY A 58 5.55 -2.81 6.85
N PRO A 59 6.86 -2.77 7.13
CA PRO A 59 7.86 -2.33 6.15
C PRO A 59 8.06 -3.37 5.05
N THR A 60 8.31 -2.91 3.81
CA THR A 60 8.59 -3.75 2.64
C THR A 60 9.69 -4.77 2.91
N GLY A 61 10.85 -4.33 3.44
CA GLY A 61 11.97 -5.22 3.72
C GLY A 61 11.63 -6.27 4.78
N GLY A 62 10.80 -5.92 5.78
CA GLY A 62 10.33 -6.86 6.80
C GLY A 62 9.41 -7.94 6.21
N PHE A 63 8.53 -7.57 5.28
CA PHE A 63 7.71 -8.56 4.58
C PHE A 63 8.50 -9.45 3.65
N TYR A 64 9.50 -8.92 2.94
CA TYR A 64 10.42 -9.74 2.17
C TYR A 64 11.03 -10.84 3.04
N THR A 65 11.61 -10.49 4.20
CA THR A 65 12.18 -11.47 5.14
C THR A 65 11.13 -12.49 5.61
N GLN A 66 9.92 -12.05 5.95
CA GLN A 66 8.85 -12.95 6.39
C GLN A 66 8.42 -13.93 5.29
N ILE A 67 8.26 -13.45 4.05
CA ILE A 67 7.92 -14.27 2.88
C ILE A 67 9.01 -15.32 2.65
N LYS A 68 10.29 -14.92 2.67
CA LYS A 68 11.43 -15.85 2.55
C LYS A 68 11.48 -16.89 3.68
N ASN A 69 11.00 -16.53 4.86
CA ASN A 69 10.90 -17.43 6.01
C ASN A 69 9.60 -18.26 6.03
N GLY A 70 8.81 -18.22 4.95
CA GLY A 70 7.64 -19.08 4.79
C GLY A 70 6.35 -18.56 5.42
N ALA A 71 6.26 -17.26 5.75
CA ALA A 71 5.00 -16.65 6.18
C ALA A 71 3.87 -16.91 5.17
N PRO A 72 2.63 -17.14 5.62
CA PRO A 72 1.54 -17.63 4.78
C PRO A 72 0.87 -16.53 3.93
N PHE A 73 1.62 -15.52 3.49
CA PHE A 73 1.08 -14.48 2.61
C PHE A 73 0.90 -15.01 1.19
N GLU A 74 -0.17 -14.56 0.53
CA GLU A 74 -0.60 -14.99 -0.79
C GLU A 74 -0.51 -13.86 -1.81
N VAL A 75 -0.67 -12.61 -1.38
CA VAL A 75 -0.42 -11.42 -2.21
C VAL A 75 0.45 -10.45 -1.42
N PHE A 76 1.44 -9.86 -2.09
CA PHE A 76 2.30 -8.82 -1.53
C PHE A 76 2.12 -7.51 -2.28
N LEU A 77 1.77 -6.45 -1.56
CA LEU A 77 1.70 -5.07 -2.04
C LEU A 77 2.89 -4.31 -1.44
N SER A 78 3.96 -4.17 -2.21
CA SER A 78 5.20 -3.49 -1.78
C SER A 78 5.10 -1.98 -1.96
N ALA A 79 5.97 -1.23 -1.27
CA ALA A 79 6.24 0.19 -1.49
C ALA A 79 7.38 0.46 -2.49
N ASP A 80 7.90 -0.58 -3.14
CA ASP A 80 8.89 -0.52 -4.22
C ASP A 80 8.52 -1.51 -5.33
N ASP A 81 9.19 -1.42 -6.47
CA ASP A 81 9.14 -2.40 -7.56
C ASP A 81 10.28 -3.44 -7.45
N THR A 82 11.39 -3.07 -6.81
CA THR A 82 12.58 -3.91 -6.66
C THR A 82 12.31 -5.17 -5.84
N THR A 83 11.58 -5.08 -4.73
CA THR A 83 11.38 -6.22 -3.83
C THR A 83 10.47 -7.29 -4.45
N PRO A 84 9.29 -6.95 -5.03
CA PRO A 84 8.51 -7.93 -5.80
C PRO A 84 9.28 -8.52 -6.99
N GLY A 85 10.10 -7.71 -7.67
CA GLY A 85 10.96 -8.20 -8.76
C GLY A 85 11.98 -9.23 -8.29
N LYS A 86 12.57 -9.03 -7.11
CA LYS A 86 13.48 -9.98 -6.48
C LYS A 86 12.77 -11.29 -6.14
N LEU A 87 11.59 -11.24 -5.52
CA LEU A 87 10.79 -12.43 -5.20
C LEU A 87 10.42 -13.25 -6.46
N VAL A 88 10.10 -12.57 -7.56
CA VAL A 88 9.87 -13.23 -8.86
C VAL A 88 11.14 -13.94 -9.36
N THR A 89 12.29 -13.29 -9.25
CA THR A 89 13.57 -13.85 -9.72
C THR A 89 14.02 -15.04 -8.86
N GLU A 90 13.68 -15.02 -7.57
CA GLU A 90 13.97 -16.08 -6.60
C GLU A 90 12.97 -17.25 -6.66
N GLY A 91 11.90 -17.14 -7.45
CA GLY A 91 10.89 -18.19 -7.62
C GLY A 91 9.81 -18.22 -6.53
N ASP A 92 9.73 -17.21 -5.67
CA ASP A 92 8.74 -17.12 -4.59
C ASP A 92 7.44 -16.42 -5.00
N ALA A 93 7.33 -15.99 -6.26
CA ALA A 93 6.20 -15.23 -6.77
C ALA A 93 5.85 -15.55 -8.23
N VAL A 94 4.57 -15.42 -8.56
CA VAL A 94 4.04 -15.65 -9.91
C VAL A 94 4.39 -14.46 -10.80
N LYS A 95 5.35 -14.65 -11.71
CA LYS A 95 5.92 -13.58 -12.56
C LYS A 95 4.86 -12.75 -13.29
N GLU A 96 3.88 -13.40 -13.90
CA GLU A 96 2.85 -12.78 -14.74
C GLU A 96 1.84 -11.95 -13.93
N SER A 97 1.81 -12.15 -12.61
CA SER A 97 0.92 -11.41 -11.71
C SER A 97 1.49 -10.06 -11.28
N ARG A 98 2.79 -9.82 -11.47
CA ARG A 98 3.46 -8.61 -11.00
C ARG A 98 3.05 -7.39 -11.83
N PHE A 99 2.64 -6.31 -11.17
CA PHE A 99 2.36 -5.02 -11.82
C PHE A 99 2.51 -3.85 -10.85
N THR A 100 2.78 -2.66 -11.38
CA THR A 100 2.77 -1.42 -10.60
C THR A 100 1.33 -0.96 -10.38
N TYR A 101 0.91 -0.89 -9.12
CA TYR A 101 -0.45 -0.48 -8.75
C TYR A 101 -0.55 1.00 -8.37
N ALA A 102 0.57 1.63 -7.97
CA ALA A 102 0.61 3.03 -7.58
C ALA A 102 2.03 3.61 -7.67
N ILE A 103 2.12 4.92 -7.80
CA ILE A 103 3.34 5.69 -7.60
C ILE A 103 3.14 6.60 -6.37
N GLY A 104 3.98 6.41 -5.36
CA GLY A 104 3.97 7.13 -4.09
C GLY A 104 4.48 8.56 -4.18
N LYS A 105 3.98 9.43 -3.30
CA LYS A 105 4.46 10.79 -3.10
C LYS A 105 4.99 10.99 -1.69
N LEU A 106 6.23 11.46 -1.60
CA LEU A 106 6.86 11.84 -0.35
C LEU A 106 6.43 13.26 0.02
N VAL A 107 6.08 13.49 1.29
CA VAL A 107 5.81 14.83 1.81
C VAL A 107 6.56 15.05 3.10
N LEU A 108 7.02 16.28 3.31
CA LEU A 108 7.41 16.76 4.64
C LEU A 108 6.16 17.35 5.28
N TRP A 109 5.77 16.86 6.46
CA TRP A 109 4.51 17.23 7.09
C TRP A 109 4.69 17.56 8.58
N SER A 110 3.82 18.43 9.08
CA SER A 110 3.59 18.68 10.51
C SER A 110 2.08 18.81 10.77
N PRO A 111 1.54 18.32 11.90
CA PRO A 111 0.16 18.57 12.30
C PRO A 111 -0.10 20.04 12.62
N THR A 112 0.95 20.83 12.84
CA THR A 112 0.85 22.25 13.11
C THR A 112 0.61 23.01 11.80
N ALA A 113 -0.44 23.82 11.77
CA ALA A 113 -0.72 24.69 10.62
C ALA A 113 0.44 25.69 10.41
N ASN A 114 0.77 25.96 9.14
CA ASN A 114 1.82 26.90 8.72
C ASN A 114 3.23 26.61 9.27
N TYR A 115 3.50 25.40 9.76
CA TYR A 115 4.81 24.99 10.26
C TYR A 115 5.77 24.60 9.13
N VAL A 116 5.27 23.82 8.17
CA VAL A 116 5.99 23.45 6.95
C VAL A 116 5.55 24.37 5.82
N ASP A 117 6.48 25.15 5.29
CA ASP A 117 6.23 26.01 4.13
C ASP A 117 6.22 25.21 2.82
N ALA A 118 5.56 25.74 1.80
CA ALA A 118 5.39 25.08 0.50
C ALA A 118 6.69 24.85 -0.30
N LYS A 119 7.85 25.31 0.19
CA LYS A 119 9.17 25.13 -0.45
C LYS A 119 10.11 24.26 0.38
N GLY A 120 9.70 23.79 1.56
CA GLY A 120 10.54 23.00 2.46
C GLY A 120 11.67 23.80 3.12
N GLU A 121 11.62 25.14 3.10
CA GLU A 121 12.66 26.00 3.66
C GLU A 121 12.83 25.82 5.18
N VAL A 122 11.80 25.31 5.87
CA VAL A 122 11.88 24.88 7.27
C VAL A 122 13.08 23.95 7.54
N LEU A 123 13.45 23.07 6.59
CA LEU A 123 14.61 22.18 6.72
C LEU A 123 15.93 22.96 6.79
N LYS A 124 16.08 23.99 5.95
CA LYS A 124 17.28 24.84 5.91
C LYS A 124 17.35 25.78 7.10
N LYS A 125 16.20 26.32 7.53
CA LYS A 125 16.11 27.13 8.76
C LYS A 125 16.52 26.33 9.99
N ASN A 126 16.24 25.03 9.99
CA ASN A 126 16.69 24.09 11.02
C ASN A 126 16.24 24.47 12.45
N GLN A 127 15.06 25.10 12.58
CA GLN A 127 14.47 25.61 13.82
C GLN A 127 13.50 24.60 14.48
N PHE A 128 13.84 23.30 14.41
CA PHE A 128 13.11 22.20 15.04
C PHE A 128 14.09 21.31 15.81
N LYS A 129 13.61 20.49 16.75
CA LYS A 129 14.47 19.57 17.51
C LYS A 129 14.59 18.21 16.85
N HIS A 130 13.49 17.69 16.30
CA HIS A 130 13.43 16.37 15.72
C HIS A 130 12.81 16.38 14.33
N LEU A 131 13.36 15.56 13.43
CA LEU A 131 12.83 15.28 12.11
C LEU A 131 12.56 13.78 12.00
N SER A 132 11.30 13.39 11.89
CA SER A 132 10.98 11.97 11.77
C SER A 132 11.21 11.45 10.35
N VAL A 133 11.81 10.27 10.24
CA VAL A 133 12.01 9.53 8.98
C VAL A 133 11.72 8.05 9.22
N ALA A 134 11.29 7.33 8.18
CA ALA A 134 11.25 5.87 8.25
C ALA A 134 12.66 5.29 8.07
N ASN A 135 12.90 4.09 8.58
CA ASN A 135 14.16 3.37 8.40
C ASN A 135 14.47 3.18 6.91
N PRO A 136 15.53 3.81 6.36
CA PRO A 136 15.79 3.79 4.93
C PRO A 136 16.23 2.42 4.41
N LYS A 137 16.66 1.51 5.29
CA LYS A 137 17.08 0.15 4.90
C LYS A 137 15.90 -0.78 4.64
N THR A 138 14.72 -0.49 5.20
CA THR A 138 13.56 -1.39 5.16
C THR A 138 12.30 -0.75 4.59
N ALA A 139 12.26 0.59 4.50
CA ALA A 139 11.13 1.35 4.01
C ALA A 139 11.54 2.29 2.85
N PRO A 140 10.97 2.11 1.64
CA PRO A 140 11.27 2.97 0.48
C PRO A 140 11.07 4.47 0.71
N TYR A 141 10.05 4.86 1.49
CA TYR A 141 9.85 6.28 1.87
C TYR A 141 10.96 6.83 2.77
N GLY A 142 11.63 5.96 3.55
CA GLY A 142 12.81 6.34 4.32
C GLY A 142 14.01 6.60 3.42
N ALA A 143 14.23 5.73 2.42
CA ALA A 143 15.27 5.92 1.42
C ALA A 143 15.06 7.22 0.62
N ALA A 144 13.83 7.48 0.17
CA ALA A 144 13.47 8.72 -0.51
C ALA A 144 13.73 9.97 0.38
N ALA A 145 13.44 9.89 1.68
CA ALA A 145 13.76 10.99 2.61
C ALA A 145 15.27 11.26 2.70
N VAL A 146 16.10 10.21 2.72
CA VAL A 146 17.57 10.34 2.70
C VAL A 146 18.05 10.99 1.41
N GLU A 147 17.53 10.57 0.25
CA GLU A 147 17.88 11.16 -1.06
C GLU A 147 17.56 12.66 -1.12
N VAL A 148 16.41 13.08 -0.56
CA VAL A 148 16.05 14.50 -0.45
C VAL A 148 17.07 15.26 0.38
N LEU A 149 17.43 14.75 1.55
CA LEU A 149 18.41 15.40 2.43
C LEU A 149 19.79 15.49 1.77
N GLU A 150 20.20 14.47 1.02
CA GLU A 150 21.46 14.45 0.28
C GLU A 150 21.47 15.48 -0.85
N LYS A 151 20.42 15.51 -1.69
CA LYS A 151 20.30 16.49 -2.79
C LYS A 151 20.22 17.92 -2.29
N LEU A 152 19.58 18.15 -1.14
CA LEU A 152 19.55 19.46 -0.48
C LEU A 152 20.85 19.79 0.29
N LYS A 153 21.79 18.84 0.39
CA LYS A 153 23.05 18.97 1.15
C LYS A 153 22.82 19.25 2.64
N LEU A 154 21.80 18.65 3.21
CA LEU A 154 21.38 18.82 4.61
C LEU A 154 21.70 17.64 5.52
N THR A 155 22.19 16.51 4.97
CA THR A 155 22.43 15.27 5.71
C THR A 155 23.21 15.50 7.00
N GLU A 156 24.41 16.07 6.95
CA GLU A 156 25.24 16.27 8.15
C GLU A 156 24.60 17.22 9.17
N ALA A 157 23.93 18.27 8.70
CA ALA A 157 23.29 19.26 9.56
C ALA A 157 22.05 18.72 10.30
N LEU A 158 21.34 17.76 9.69
CA LEU A 158 20.08 17.22 10.21
C LEU A 158 20.20 15.83 10.82
N LYS A 159 21.28 15.09 10.55
CA LYS A 159 21.58 13.78 11.14
C LYS A 159 21.35 13.67 12.65
N PRO A 160 21.84 14.60 13.51
CA PRO A 160 21.62 14.50 14.95
C PRO A 160 20.16 14.72 15.39
N LYS A 161 19.29 15.18 14.49
CA LYS A 161 17.86 15.43 14.74
C LYS A 161 16.95 14.32 14.22
N LEU A 162 17.50 13.33 13.51
CA LEU A 162 16.68 12.28 12.91
C LEU A 162 16.10 11.36 13.98
N VAL A 163 14.77 11.19 13.93
CA VAL A 163 14.05 10.20 14.74
C VAL A 163 13.53 9.13 13.79
N GLU A 164 14.21 7.99 13.78
CA GLU A 164 13.92 6.91 12.86
C GLU A 164 12.80 6.00 13.38
N GLY A 165 11.72 5.87 12.60
CA GLY A 165 10.69 4.85 12.80
C GLY A 165 11.00 3.58 12.00
N SER A 166 10.65 2.42 12.54
CA SER A 166 10.83 1.11 11.87
C SER A 166 10.14 1.00 10.50
N ASN A 167 9.11 1.82 10.25
CA ASN A 167 8.40 1.95 8.98
C ASN A 167 7.72 3.33 8.90
N ILE A 168 7.09 3.62 7.76
CA ILE A 168 6.45 4.91 7.48
C ILE A 168 5.22 5.21 8.36
N THR A 169 4.53 4.20 8.88
CA THR A 169 3.45 4.41 9.87
C THR A 169 4.02 4.87 11.19
N GLN A 170 5.14 4.29 11.65
CA GLN A 170 5.78 4.75 12.88
C GLN A 170 6.39 6.15 12.74
N ALA A 171 6.99 6.46 11.59
CA ALA A 171 7.47 7.81 11.31
C ALA A 171 6.32 8.84 11.37
N TYR A 172 5.19 8.54 10.71
CA TYR A 172 3.97 9.36 10.83
C TYR A 172 3.50 9.50 12.29
N GLN A 173 3.47 8.40 13.06
CA GLN A 173 3.04 8.42 14.45
C GLN A 173 3.93 9.33 15.32
N PHE A 174 5.25 9.33 15.12
CA PHE A 174 6.14 10.24 15.85
C PHE A 174 5.78 11.70 15.61
N VAL A 175 5.43 12.07 14.38
CA VAL A 175 5.00 13.43 14.06
C VAL A 175 3.61 13.73 14.61
N ALA A 176 2.64 12.82 14.38
CA ALA A 176 1.25 13.00 14.79
C ALA A 176 1.06 13.08 16.31
N THR A 177 1.96 12.46 17.08
CA THR A 177 1.95 12.49 18.56
C THR A 177 2.84 13.58 19.16
N GLY A 178 3.53 14.38 18.33
CA GLY A 178 4.41 15.46 18.78
C GLY A 178 5.77 15.01 19.29
N ASN A 179 6.14 13.74 19.17
CA ASN A 179 7.49 13.24 19.46
C ASN A 179 8.53 13.80 18.47
N ALA A 180 8.10 14.16 17.26
CA ALA A 180 8.84 14.98 16.33
C ALA A 180 7.96 16.12 15.78
N GLU A 181 8.53 17.30 15.56
CA GLU A 181 7.75 18.46 15.13
C GLU A 181 7.32 18.38 13.66
N LEU A 182 8.10 17.68 12.84
CA LEU A 182 7.85 17.42 11.44
C LEU A 182 8.51 16.11 11.01
N GLY A 183 8.09 15.56 9.88
CA GLY A 183 8.68 14.33 9.34
C GLY A 183 8.36 14.10 7.88
N PHE A 184 9.20 13.28 7.26
CA PHE A 184 8.96 12.75 5.94
C PHE A 184 8.01 11.55 6.03
N ILE A 185 6.84 11.68 5.41
CA ILE A 185 5.76 10.69 5.46
C ILE A 185 5.21 10.42 4.05
N ALA A 186 4.35 9.41 3.92
CA ALA A 186 3.60 9.20 2.69
C ALA A 186 2.41 10.16 2.61
N LEU A 187 2.20 10.78 1.44
CA LEU A 187 1.07 11.70 1.23
C LEU A 187 -0.28 11.07 1.63
N SER A 188 -0.46 9.78 1.33
CA SER A 188 -1.66 9.00 1.62
C SER A 188 -2.05 8.94 3.10
N GLN A 189 -1.12 9.23 4.01
CA GLN A 189 -1.40 9.25 5.45
C GLN A 189 -2.10 10.54 5.90
N VAL A 190 -1.99 11.62 5.10
CA VAL A 190 -2.46 12.96 5.46
C VAL A 190 -3.24 13.63 4.33
N TYR A 191 -3.73 12.86 3.36
CA TYR A 191 -4.39 13.38 2.16
C TYR A 191 -5.61 12.55 1.78
N LYS A 192 -6.70 13.23 1.44
CA LYS A 192 -7.90 12.61 0.89
C LYS A 192 -8.62 13.61 0.00
N ASP A 193 -9.08 13.17 -1.18
CA ASP A 193 -9.96 13.92 -2.08
C ASP A 193 -9.48 15.34 -2.41
N GLY A 194 -8.21 15.45 -2.83
CA GLY A 194 -7.67 16.74 -3.31
C GLY A 194 -7.04 17.61 -2.22
N LYS A 195 -7.14 17.23 -0.93
CA LYS A 195 -6.77 18.09 0.20
C LYS A 195 -6.02 17.35 1.30
N LEU A 196 -5.21 18.09 2.04
CA LEU A 196 -4.64 17.62 3.29
C LEU A 196 -5.77 17.42 4.32
N THR A 197 -5.67 16.36 5.11
CA THR A 197 -6.60 16.08 6.22
C THR A 197 -6.31 16.94 7.46
N GLY A 198 -5.14 17.59 7.51
CA GLY A 198 -4.76 18.55 8.54
C GLY A 198 -3.30 18.99 8.44
N GLY A 199 -2.95 20.00 9.24
CA GLY A 199 -1.58 20.49 9.38
C GLY A 199 -1.08 21.28 8.17
N SER A 200 0.23 21.21 7.94
CA SER A 200 0.93 21.84 6.82
C SER A 200 1.92 20.87 6.21
N ALA A 201 2.12 20.97 4.90
CA ALA A 201 2.99 20.06 4.17
C ALA A 201 3.76 20.77 3.05
N TRP A 202 4.96 20.27 2.79
CA TRP A 202 5.68 20.47 1.55
C TRP A 202 5.58 19.21 0.70
N MET A 203 4.98 19.36 -0.48
CA MET A 203 5.01 18.33 -1.52
C MET A 203 6.43 18.30 -2.08
N VAL A 204 7.18 17.23 -1.79
CA VAL A 204 8.58 17.14 -2.21
C VAL A 204 8.63 17.05 -3.74
N PRO A 205 9.40 17.91 -4.43
CA PRO A 205 9.62 17.82 -5.86
C PRO A 205 10.16 16.45 -6.29
N ALA A 206 9.62 15.90 -7.38
CA ALA A 206 9.93 14.55 -7.85
C ALA A 206 11.38 14.38 -8.35
N ASP A 207 12.10 15.47 -8.62
CA ASP A 207 13.52 15.45 -8.96
C ASP A 207 14.43 15.31 -7.74
N LEU A 208 13.88 15.39 -6.51
CA LEU A 208 14.62 15.23 -5.26
C LEU A 208 14.71 13.79 -4.75
N TYR A 209 14.04 12.83 -5.38
CA TYR A 209 14.12 11.41 -5.00
C TYR A 209 13.70 10.51 -6.17
N GLU A 210 14.11 9.25 -6.17
CA GLU A 210 13.70 8.28 -7.17
C GLU A 210 12.19 7.99 -7.06
N PRO A 211 11.47 7.83 -8.18
CA PRO A 211 10.04 7.55 -8.16
C PRO A 211 9.70 6.31 -7.32
N ILE A 212 8.79 6.48 -6.35
CA ILE A 212 8.35 5.40 -5.45
C ILE A 212 7.30 4.55 -6.16
N LYS A 213 7.72 3.78 -7.17
CA LYS A 213 6.86 2.80 -7.86
C LYS A 213 6.52 1.66 -6.91
N GLN A 214 5.26 1.28 -6.83
CA GLN A 214 4.77 0.29 -5.89
C GLN A 214 4.15 -0.88 -6.64
N ASP A 215 4.73 -2.07 -6.46
CA ASP A 215 4.29 -3.26 -7.16
C ASP A 215 3.47 -4.20 -6.26
N ALA A 216 2.47 -4.81 -6.87
CA ALA A 216 1.71 -5.92 -6.31
C ALA A 216 2.12 -7.21 -7.02
N VAL A 217 2.14 -8.34 -6.30
CA VAL A 217 2.42 -9.66 -6.87
C VAL A 217 1.72 -10.77 -6.09
N ILE A 218 1.27 -11.83 -6.78
CA ILE A 218 0.81 -13.07 -6.16
C ILE A 218 2.05 -13.89 -5.79
N LEU A 219 2.14 -14.30 -4.53
CA LEU A 219 3.21 -15.16 -4.01
C LEU A 219 2.93 -16.63 -4.35
N ASP A 220 3.95 -17.49 -4.30
CA ASP A 220 3.80 -18.92 -4.66
C ASP A 220 2.68 -19.61 -3.86
N LYS A 221 2.52 -19.25 -2.58
CA LYS A 221 1.44 -19.75 -1.72
C LYS A 221 0.04 -19.38 -2.22
N GLY A 222 -0.11 -18.22 -2.87
CA GLY A 222 -1.38 -17.73 -3.41
C GLY A 222 -1.69 -18.16 -4.84
N LYS A 223 -0.78 -18.88 -5.52
CA LYS A 223 -0.90 -19.17 -6.98
C LYS A 223 -2.19 -19.90 -7.37
N ASN A 224 -2.73 -20.71 -6.46
CA ASN A 224 -3.93 -21.51 -6.68
C ASN A 224 -5.16 -20.92 -5.98
N ASN A 225 -5.03 -19.84 -5.21
CA ASN A 225 -6.14 -19.20 -4.52
C ASN A 225 -6.91 -18.28 -5.50
N PRO A 226 -8.18 -18.57 -5.83
CA PRO A 226 -9.01 -17.69 -6.65
C PRO A 226 -9.22 -16.29 -6.04
N ALA A 227 -9.31 -16.15 -4.72
CA ALA A 227 -9.41 -14.84 -4.06
C ALA A 227 -8.15 -13.99 -4.28
N ALA A 228 -6.96 -14.60 -4.30
CA ALA A 228 -5.71 -13.89 -4.61
C ALA A 228 -5.69 -13.35 -6.05
N LYS A 229 -6.11 -14.17 -7.02
CA LYS A 229 -6.25 -13.75 -8.43
C LYS A 229 -7.30 -12.64 -8.57
N ALA A 230 -8.46 -12.82 -7.94
CA ALA A 230 -9.54 -11.85 -7.97
C ALA A 230 -9.12 -10.50 -7.36
N LEU A 231 -8.39 -10.50 -6.24
CA LEU A 231 -7.90 -9.28 -5.63
C LEU A 231 -6.90 -8.53 -6.53
N VAL A 232 -5.96 -9.25 -7.15
CA VAL A 232 -4.99 -8.64 -8.08
C VAL A 232 -5.68 -8.04 -9.30
N GLU A 233 -6.68 -8.72 -9.87
CA GLU A 233 -7.48 -8.14 -10.95
C GLU A 233 -8.33 -6.94 -10.48
N TYR A 234 -8.88 -7.00 -9.27
CA TYR A 234 -9.64 -5.89 -8.68
C TYR A 234 -8.77 -4.63 -8.51
N LEU A 235 -7.51 -4.80 -8.08
CA LEU A 235 -6.54 -3.70 -7.92
C LEU A 235 -6.19 -3.01 -9.24
N LYS A 236 -6.31 -3.70 -10.38
CA LYS A 236 -6.11 -3.11 -11.72
C LYS A 236 -7.31 -2.27 -12.17
N GLY A 237 -8.50 -2.57 -11.65
CA GLY A 237 -9.77 -1.97 -12.07
C GLY A 237 -10.00 -0.53 -11.59
N ASP A 238 -11.04 0.09 -12.15
CA ASP A 238 -11.35 1.51 -11.95
C ASP A 238 -11.76 1.86 -10.51
N LYS A 239 -12.44 0.95 -9.81
CA LYS A 239 -12.82 1.15 -8.40
C LYS A 239 -11.59 1.33 -7.52
N ALA A 240 -10.60 0.44 -7.66
CA ALA A 240 -9.34 0.54 -6.93
C ALA A 240 -8.55 1.79 -7.36
N ALA A 241 -8.50 2.08 -8.67
CA ALA A 241 -7.84 3.26 -9.21
C ALA A 241 -8.39 4.58 -8.63
N ALA A 242 -9.71 4.70 -8.49
CA ALA A 242 -10.37 5.86 -7.91
C ALA A 242 -9.96 6.06 -6.44
N VAL A 243 -9.95 4.98 -5.65
CA VAL A 243 -9.51 5.03 -4.25
C VAL A 243 -8.03 5.42 -4.16
N ILE A 244 -7.16 4.79 -4.96
CA ILE A 244 -5.72 5.08 -5.02
C ILE A 244 -5.48 6.58 -5.30
N LYS A 245 -6.14 7.12 -6.32
CA LYS A 245 -6.05 8.55 -6.66
C LYS A 245 -6.57 9.45 -5.54
N ALA A 246 -7.67 9.07 -4.87
CA ALA A 246 -8.23 9.83 -3.76
C ALA A 246 -7.25 9.99 -2.59
N TYR A 247 -6.34 9.04 -2.38
CA TYR A 247 -5.26 9.12 -1.39
C TYR A 247 -3.96 9.77 -1.92
N GLY A 248 -3.98 10.34 -3.12
CA GLY A 248 -2.88 11.16 -3.65
C GLY A 248 -1.76 10.40 -4.36
N TYR A 249 -1.94 9.11 -4.64
CA TYR A 249 -1.04 8.35 -5.50
C TYR A 249 -1.25 8.71 -6.98
N ASP A 250 -0.18 8.59 -7.76
CA ASP A 250 -0.29 8.56 -9.22
C ASP A 250 -0.40 7.10 -9.72
N LYS A 251 -0.76 6.93 -11.00
CA LYS A 251 -0.82 5.64 -11.70
C LYS A 251 0.32 5.56 -12.72
#